data_AF-A0A7V8BJ98-F1
#
_entry.id   AF-A0A7V8BJ98-F1
#
_cell.length_a   1.000
_cell.length_b   1.000
_cell.length_c   1.000
_cell.angle_alpha   90.00
_cell.angle_beta   90.00
_cell.angle_gamma   90.00
#
_symmetry.space_group_name_H-M   'P 1'
#
loop_
_entity.id
_entity.type
_entity.pdbx_description
1 polymer ?
#
loop_
_entity_poly.entity_id
_entity_poly.type
_entity_poly.pdbx_seq_one_letter_code
_entity_poly.pdbx_strand_id
1 'polypeptide(L)'
;MKRVAGLMLLGLFTAAVCAKLPPLSDEAKAKAAEAAAKTAHASKVAAYKLCLVEDKVAATYLAAAKKAGKDVKPVPTPPCVDPGKS
;
A
#
# COMPACT_ATOMS: atom_id res chain seq x y z
N MET A 1 22.11 9.22 15.60
CA MET A 1 21.20 8.56 16.58
C MET A 1 20.50 9.52 17.56
N LYS A 2 21.11 10.63 18.03
CA LYS A 2 20.41 11.62 18.88
C LYS A 2 19.23 12.35 18.22
N ARG A 3 19.24 12.52 16.89
CA ARG A 3 18.14 13.19 16.14
C ARG A 3 16.94 12.28 15.85
N VAL A 4 17.11 10.96 15.92
CA VAL A 4 16.02 9.99 15.76
C VAL A 4 15.24 9.84 17.08
N ALA A 5 15.92 10.01 18.22
CA ALA A 5 15.29 10.04 19.54
C ALA A 5 14.34 11.23 19.72
N GLY A 6 14.60 12.37 19.06
CA GLY A 6 13.72 13.55 19.14
C GLY A 6 12.43 13.43 18.34
N LEU A 7 12.44 12.70 17.22
CA LEU A 7 11.25 12.55 16.36
C LEU A 7 10.27 11.49 16.89
N MET A 8 10.75 10.51 17.65
CA MET A 8 9.91 9.47 18.23
C MET A 8 9.16 9.94 19.49
N LEU A 9 9.64 10.98 20.15
CA LEU A 9 9.00 11.55 21.35
C LEU A 9 7.83 12.50 21.02
N LEU A 10 7.71 12.94 19.77
CA LEU A 10 6.62 13.82 19.32
C LEU A 10 5.40 13.07 18.75
N GLY A 11 5.42 11.73 18.75
CA GLY A 11 4.35 10.90 18.18
C GLY A 11 3.35 10.34 19.20
N LEU A 12 3.58 10.53 20.51
CA LEU A 12 2.80 9.85 21.56
C LEU A 12 1.82 10.77 22.33
N PHE A 13 1.50 11.94 21.77
CA PHE A 13 0.58 12.92 22.39
C PHE A 13 -0.69 13.20 21.58
N THR A 14 -1.15 12.27 20.75
CA THR A 14 -2.48 12.38 20.09
C THR A 14 -3.54 11.45 20.68
N ALA A 15 -3.23 10.63 21.69
CA ALA A 15 -4.18 9.68 22.28
C ALA A 15 -4.67 10.04 23.70
N ALA A 16 -4.42 11.27 24.18
CA ALA A 16 -4.74 11.66 25.55
C ALA A 16 -5.74 12.84 25.62
N VAL A 17 -6.85 12.74 24.89
CA VAL A 17 -8.12 13.36 25.32
C VAL A 17 -9.11 12.22 25.50
N CYS A 18 -8.97 11.49 26.60
CA CYS A 18 -9.99 10.60 27.12
C CYS A 18 -10.76 11.32 28.25
N ALA A 19 -11.10 12.59 28.03
CA ALA A 19 -12.30 13.13 28.66
C ALA A 19 -13.45 12.31 28.09
N LYS A 20 -14.35 11.76 28.93
CA LYS A 20 -15.48 10.90 28.56
C LYS A 20 -16.23 11.46 27.34
N LEU A 21 -15.76 11.09 26.14
CA LEU A 21 -16.35 11.54 24.89
C LEU A 21 -17.70 10.85 24.80
N PRO A 22 -18.77 11.57 24.41
CA PRO A 22 -20.01 10.92 24.06
C PRO A 22 -19.67 9.81 23.05
N PRO A 23 -20.34 8.65 23.11
CA PRO A 23 -20.16 7.61 22.11
C PRO A 23 -20.16 8.28 20.73
N LEU A 24 -19.15 7.96 19.90
CA LEU A 24 -19.06 8.49 18.54
C LEU A 24 -20.46 8.40 17.93
N SER A 25 -21.04 9.54 17.54
CA SER A 25 -22.36 9.56 16.91
C SER A 25 -22.35 8.57 15.75
N ASP A 26 -23.49 7.96 15.45
CA ASP A 26 -23.57 6.97 14.37
C ASP A 26 -23.05 7.55 13.04
N GLU A 27 -23.21 8.86 12.84
CA GLU A 27 -22.63 9.61 11.73
C GLU A 27 -21.09 9.59 11.71
N ALA A 28 -20.43 9.80 12.84
CA ALA A 28 -18.97 9.78 12.94
C ALA A 28 -18.40 8.36 12.71
N LYS A 29 -19.09 7.32 13.18
CA LYS A 29 -18.70 5.92 12.91
C LYS A 29 -18.85 5.58 11.43
N ALA A 30 -19.94 6.04 10.80
CA ALA A 30 -20.16 5.84 9.37
C ALA A 30 -19.08 6.52 8.51
N LYS A 31 -18.67 7.76 8.86
CA LYS A 31 -17.59 8.46 8.15
C LYS A 31 -16.23 7.79 8.31
N ALA A 32 -15.91 7.25 9.49
CA ALA A 32 -14.69 6.48 9.70
C ALA A 32 -14.68 5.19 8.88
N ALA A 33 -15.80 4.46 8.81
CA ALA A 33 -15.94 3.27 8.00
C ALA A 33 -15.83 3.58 6.49
N GLU A 34 -16.43 4.67 6.02
CA GLU A 34 -16.31 5.13 4.63
C GLU A 34 -14.86 5.48 4.28
N ALA A 35 -14.16 6.20 5.16
CA ALA A 35 -12.74 6.53 4.96
C ALA A 35 -11.87 5.27 4.91
N ALA A 36 -12.09 4.32 5.81
CA ALA A 36 -11.38 3.04 5.83
C ALA A 36 -11.63 2.24 4.53
N ALA A 37 -12.87 2.21 4.03
CA ALA A 37 -13.21 1.56 2.78
C ALA A 37 -12.51 2.23 1.57
N LYS A 38 -12.50 3.57 1.51
CA LYS A 38 -11.80 4.32 0.46
C LYS A 38 -10.29 4.07 0.49
N THR A 39 -9.69 4.07 1.68
CA THR A 39 -8.27 3.78 1.85
C THR A 39 -7.96 2.34 1.43
N ALA A 40 -8.75 1.36 1.85
CA ALA A 40 -8.58 -0.02 1.46
C ALA A 40 -8.63 -0.17 -0.07
N HIS A 41 -9.61 0.45 -0.73
CA HIS A 41 -9.70 0.44 -2.19
C HIS A 41 -8.49 1.11 -2.85
N ALA A 42 -8.09 2.30 -2.39
CA ALA A 42 -6.91 2.99 -2.92
C ALA A 42 -5.62 2.14 -2.77
N SER A 43 -5.46 1.44 -1.64
CA SER A 43 -4.33 0.52 -1.44
C SER A 43 -4.37 -0.67 -2.41
N LYS A 44 -5.55 -1.21 -2.74
CA LYS A 44 -5.69 -2.25 -3.76
C LYS A 44 -5.33 -1.73 -5.15
N VAL A 45 -5.75 -0.53 -5.51
CA VAL A 45 -5.38 0.12 -6.78
C VAL A 45 -3.87 0.34 -6.86
N ALA A 46 -3.26 0.84 -5.78
CA ALA A 46 -1.82 1.04 -5.74
C ALA A 46 -1.05 -0.29 -5.93
N ALA A 47 -1.48 -1.36 -5.27
CA ALA A 47 -0.90 -2.69 -5.42
C ALA A 47 -1.05 -3.23 -6.86
N TYR A 48 -2.20 -3.00 -7.50
CA TYR A 48 -2.39 -3.37 -8.90
C TYR A 48 -1.42 -2.64 -9.82
N LYS A 49 -1.27 -1.32 -9.65
CA LYS A 49 -0.33 -0.53 -10.47
C LYS A 49 1.13 -0.93 -10.24
N LEU A 50 1.50 -1.25 -9.00
CA LEU A 50 2.83 -1.77 -8.66
C LEU A 50 3.11 -3.05 -9.46
N CYS A 51 2.21 -4.03 -9.37
CA CYS A 51 2.34 -5.31 -10.07
C CYS A 51 2.54 -5.12 -11.58
N LEU A 52 1.76 -4.24 -12.21
CA LEU A 52 1.90 -3.97 -13.66
C LEU A 52 3.28 -3.40 -14.02
N VAL A 53 3.84 -2.56 -13.16
CA VAL A 53 5.18 -1.97 -13.38
C VAL A 53 6.26 -3.02 -13.15
N GLU A 54 6.13 -3.87 -12.12
CA GLU A 54 7.03 -4.99 -11.87
C GLU A 54 7.08 -5.95 -13.05
N ASP A 55 5.93 -6.34 -13.60
CA ASP A 55 5.82 -7.18 -14.80
C ASP A 55 6.50 -6.53 -16.01
N LYS A 56 6.30 -5.22 -16.20
CA LYS A 56 6.96 -4.47 -17.28
C LYS A 56 8.47 -4.47 -17.13
N VAL A 57 8.97 -4.23 -15.92
CA VAL A 57 10.41 -4.25 -15.61
C VAL A 57 10.99 -5.63 -15.87
N ALA A 58 10.33 -6.69 -15.38
CA ALA A 58 10.73 -8.07 -15.62
C ALA A 58 10.79 -8.38 -17.13
N ALA A 59 9.77 -7.99 -17.90
CA ALA A 59 9.75 -8.17 -19.34
C ALA A 59 10.92 -7.46 -20.04
N THR A 60 11.20 -6.21 -19.67
CA THR A 60 12.35 -5.47 -20.23
C THR A 60 13.69 -6.11 -19.89
N TYR A 61 13.87 -6.58 -18.65
CA TYR A 61 15.08 -7.28 -18.23
C TYR A 61 15.27 -8.58 -18.99
N LEU A 62 14.22 -9.40 -19.11
CA LEU A 62 14.26 -10.66 -19.86
C LEU A 62 14.57 -10.43 -21.34
N ALA A 63 14.01 -9.39 -21.95
CA ALA A 63 14.32 -9.03 -23.32
C ALA A 63 15.80 -8.61 -23.48
N ALA A 64 16.33 -7.83 -22.54
CA ALA A 64 17.74 -7.43 -22.54
C ALA A 64 18.68 -8.63 -22.31
N ALA A 65 18.33 -9.52 -21.38
CA ALA A 65 19.10 -10.74 -21.09
C ALA A 65 19.16 -11.66 -22.32
N LYS A 66 18.03 -11.86 -23.01
CA LYS A 66 17.97 -12.62 -24.27
C LYS A 66 18.88 -12.01 -25.35
N LYS A 67 18.86 -10.68 -25.52
CA LYS A 67 19.75 -9.98 -26.46
C LYS A 67 21.24 -10.14 -26.09
N ALA A 68 21.53 -10.21 -24.79
CA ALA A 68 22.88 -10.45 -24.27
C ALA A 68 23.30 -11.92 -24.28
N GLY A 69 22.51 -12.83 -24.87
CA GLY A 69 22.80 -14.26 -24.92
C GLY A 69 22.75 -14.96 -23.55
N LYS A 70 22.11 -14.33 -22.54
CA LYS A 70 21.93 -14.93 -21.22
C LYS A 70 20.64 -15.75 -21.21
N ASP A 71 20.76 -17.01 -20.81
CA ASP A 71 19.60 -17.84 -20.52
C ASP A 71 19.07 -17.50 -19.12
N VAL A 72 17.98 -16.74 -19.07
CA VAL A 72 17.27 -16.41 -17.83
C VAL A 72 15.90 -17.04 -17.90
N LYS A 73 15.65 -18.03 -17.05
CA LYS A 73 14.35 -18.70 -16.94
C LYS A 73 13.44 -17.95 -15.97
N PRO A 74 12.32 -17.35 -16.44
CA PRO A 74 11.40 -16.65 -15.56
C PRO A 74 10.69 -17.64 -14.62
N VAL A 75 10.51 -17.22 -13.37
CA VAL A 75 9.61 -17.92 -12.44
C VAL A 75 8.18 -17.46 -12.75
N PRO A 76 7.20 -18.36 -12.86
CA PRO A 76 5.81 -17.98 -13.05
C PRO A 76 5.32 -17.09 -11.91
N THR A 77 4.81 -15.91 -12.25
CA THR A 77 4.15 -15.00 -11.32
C THR A 77 2.63 -15.07 -11.53
N PRO A 78 1.83 -14.94 -10.46
CA PRO A 78 0.39 -14.79 -10.61
C PRO A 78 0.06 -13.49 -11.34
N PRO A 79 -1.06 -13.42 -12.09
CA PRO A 79 -1.45 -12.21 -12.80
C PRO A 79 -1.83 -11.08 -11.84
N CYS A 80 -1.59 -9.84 -12.27
CA CYS A 80 -2.03 -8.66 -11.53
C CYS A 80 -3.56 -8.60 -11.42
N VAL A 81 -4.08 -8.52 -10.19
CA VAL A 81 -5.52 -8.49 -9.92
C VAL A 81 -6.04 -7.06 -9.99
N ASP A 82 -6.97 -6.80 -10.91
CA ASP A 82 -7.65 -5.52 -11.06
C ASP A 82 -8.76 -5.36 -10.01
N PRO A 83 -8.66 -4.40 -9.07
CA PRO A 83 -9.66 -4.19 -8.03
C PRO A 83 -11.01 -3.68 -8.55
N GLY A 84 -11.11 -3.27 -9.82
CA GLY A 84 -12.36 -2.88 -10.46
C GLY A 84 -13.10 -4.02 -11.17
N LYS A 85 -12.55 -5.24 -11.17
CA LYS A 85 -13.14 -6.43 -11.82
C LYS A 85 -13.59 -7.51 -10.82
N SER A 86 -13.53 -7.22 -9.53
CA SER A 86 -13.99 -8.08 -8.44
C SER A 86 -15.45 -7.87 -8.10
#